data_AF-A0A8B4RG04-F1
#
_entry.id   AF-A0A8B4RG04-F1
#
_cell.length_a   1.000
_cell.length_b   1.000
_cell.length_c   1.000
_cell.angle_alpha   90.00
_cell.angle_beta   90.00
_cell.angle_gamma   90.00
#
_symmetry.space_group_name_H-M   'P 1'
#
loop_
_entity.id
_entity.type
_entity.pdbx_description
1 polymer ?
#
loop_
_entity_poly.entity_id
_entity_poly.type
_entity_poly.pdbx_seq_one_letter_code
_entity_poly.pdbx_strand_id
1 'polypeptide(L)'
;MAIVSNSLELGLAIWMVNVINGIFSFIQEYRASQATQALKKMLPSYSRVLRKSSEEKVLSEQLVPGDIVLIEEGDRISADGRLIKTTDLQVNQSALTGESNPIYKDSNVENDQSKTLIECDNMVFAGTTVSSGSATMVVTAIGMQTQFGQIADLTQGMKSEKSPLQRELDRLTKQISIISITVGIIFFLAATFFVKEPVSKSFIFALGMIVAFIPEGLLPTVTLSLAMAVQRMAKEHALVKKLSSVETLGATSVICSDKTGTLTQNEMTVNHLWQNGKSYQVTGLGYAPEGQILFEGDNICFGNSDRGDLEKLIRFAHLCSNAQVLPPNDDRSTYTVLGDPTEACLNVLLEKSGINIQENRKFAPRLKELP
;
A
#
# COMPACT_ATOMS: atom_id res chain seq x y z
N MET A 1 -30.92 -30.46 22.41
CA MET A 1 -30.17 -30.49 23.69
C MET A 1 -31.05 -30.01 24.84
N ALA A 2 -31.49 -28.75 24.89
CA ALA A 2 -32.36 -28.25 25.97
C ALA A 2 -33.79 -28.86 26.01
N ILE A 3 -34.32 -29.27 24.86
CA ILE A 3 -35.62 -29.98 24.78
C ILE A 3 -35.54 -31.39 25.40
N VAL A 4 -34.33 -31.98 25.47
CA VAL A 4 -34.11 -33.32 26.06
C VAL A 4 -33.88 -33.24 27.57
N SER A 5 -33.54 -32.07 28.12
CA SER A 5 -33.28 -31.85 29.56
C SER A 5 -34.44 -31.21 30.33
N ASN A 6 -35.63 -31.08 29.72
CA ASN A 6 -36.81 -30.43 30.32
C ASN A 6 -36.58 -28.96 30.75
N SER A 7 -35.57 -28.28 30.18
CA SER A 7 -35.27 -26.87 30.40
C SER A 7 -35.47 -26.07 29.12
N LEU A 8 -36.73 -25.93 28.71
CA LEU A 8 -37.14 -25.22 27.49
C LEU A 8 -36.55 -23.80 27.42
N GLU A 9 -36.46 -23.13 28.57
CA GLU A 9 -35.95 -21.76 28.73
C GLU A 9 -34.48 -21.62 28.29
N LEU A 10 -33.61 -22.56 28.67
CA LEU A 10 -32.19 -22.55 28.29
C LEU A 10 -32.00 -22.79 26.79
N GLY A 11 -32.85 -23.62 26.19
CA GLY A 11 -32.81 -23.88 24.74
C GLY A 11 -33.22 -22.69 23.91
N LEU A 12 -34.31 -22.05 24.32
CA LEU A 12 -34.80 -20.81 23.72
C LEU A 12 -33.78 -19.69 23.87
N ALA A 13 -33.14 -19.56 25.03
CA ALA A 13 -32.10 -18.55 25.25
C ALA A 13 -30.90 -18.73 24.29
N ILE A 14 -30.34 -19.93 24.19
CA ILE A 14 -29.19 -20.22 23.30
C ILE A 14 -29.56 -20.01 21.83
N TRP A 15 -30.74 -20.48 21.42
CA TRP A 15 -31.21 -20.29 20.04
C TRP A 15 -31.39 -18.80 19.72
N MET A 16 -32.02 -18.05 20.62
CA MET A 16 -32.24 -16.62 20.45
C MET A 16 -30.91 -15.83 20.37
N VAL A 17 -29.93 -16.15 21.22
CA VAL A 17 -28.60 -15.52 21.18
C VAL A 17 -27.90 -15.78 19.84
N ASN A 18 -27.95 -17.01 19.31
CA ASN A 18 -27.36 -17.33 18.01
C ASN A 18 -28.06 -16.60 16.86
N VAL A 19 -29.40 -16.53 16.88
CA VAL A 19 -30.17 -15.81 15.86
C VAL A 19 -29.87 -14.31 15.91
N ILE A 20 -29.84 -13.70 17.09
CA ILE A 20 -29.52 -12.28 17.27
C ILE A 20 -28.10 -12.00 16.77
N ASN A 21 -27.11 -12.81 17.15
CA ASN A 21 -25.73 -12.64 16.70
C ASN A 21 -25.62 -12.79 15.18
N GLY A 22 -26.26 -13.80 14.58
CA GLY A 22 -26.26 -14.01 13.13
C GLY A 22 -26.89 -12.84 12.36
N ILE A 23 -28.05 -12.35 12.82
CA ILE A 23 -28.72 -11.19 12.21
C ILE A 23 -27.87 -9.93 12.36
N PHE A 24 -27.30 -9.70 13.54
CA PHE A 24 -26.46 -8.52 13.79
C PHE A 24 -25.20 -8.53 12.91
N SER A 25 -24.50 -9.68 12.82
CA SER A 25 -23.36 -9.86 11.93
C SER A 25 -23.73 -9.62 10.47
N PHE A 26 -24.84 -10.20 10.00
CA PHE A 26 -25.31 -9.99 8.63
C PHE A 26 -25.65 -8.53 8.32
N ILE A 27 -26.35 -7.84 9.23
CA ILE A 27 -26.69 -6.42 9.05
C ILE A 27 -25.43 -5.55 9.03
N GLN A 28 -24.46 -5.84 9.91
CA GLN A 28 -23.21 -5.09 9.97
C GLN A 28 -22.40 -5.23 8.67
N GLU A 29 -22.30 -6.45 8.16
CA GLU A 29 -21.60 -6.75 6.90
C GLU A 29 -22.32 -6.15 5.68
N TYR A 30 -23.65 -6.24 5.65
CA TYR A 30 -24.46 -5.66 4.58
C TYR A 30 -24.37 -4.12 4.53
N ARG A 31 -24.41 -3.45 5.69
CA ARG A 31 -24.25 -1.99 5.77
C ARG A 31 -22.86 -1.53 5.37
N ALA A 32 -21.82 -2.26 5.77
CA ALA A 32 -20.44 -1.96 5.37
C ALA A 32 -20.28 -2.03 3.84
N SER A 33 -20.84 -3.06 3.20
CA SER A 33 -20.78 -3.25 1.75
C SER A 33 -21.50 -2.13 0.96
N GLN A 34 -22.70 -1.72 1.41
CA GLN A 34 -23.44 -0.64 0.75
C GLN A 34 -22.74 0.71 0.82
N ALA A 35 -22.10 1.05 1.94
CA ALA A 35 -21.36 2.30 2.09
C ALA A 35 -20.21 2.38 1.07
N THR A 36 -19.48 1.28 0.86
CA THR A 36 -18.41 1.21 -0.15
C THR A 36 -18.94 1.34 -1.57
N GLN A 37 -20.10 0.73 -1.88
CA GLN A 37 -20.69 0.79 -3.22
C GLN A 37 -21.26 2.18 -3.55
N ALA A 38 -21.85 2.88 -2.58
CA ALA A 38 -22.31 4.25 -2.74
C ALA A 38 -21.14 5.22 -3.00
N LEU A 39 -20.02 5.06 -2.28
CA LEU A 39 -18.82 5.88 -2.48
C LEU A 39 -18.27 5.74 -3.91
N LYS A 40 -18.25 4.51 -4.45
CA LYS A 40 -17.82 4.25 -5.85
C LYS A 40 -18.71 4.97 -6.88
N LYS A 41 -20.01 5.09 -6.63
CA LYS A 41 -20.94 5.80 -7.54
C LYS A 41 -20.77 7.32 -7.53
N MET A 42 -20.14 7.90 -6.51
CA MET A 42 -19.94 9.35 -6.38
C MET A 42 -18.72 9.88 -7.16
N LEU A 43 -17.87 9.00 -7.72
CA LEU A 43 -16.65 9.37 -8.46
C LEU A 43 -16.63 8.71 -9.85
N PRO A 44 -17.55 9.06 -10.77
CA PRO A 44 -17.54 8.51 -12.12
C PRO A 44 -16.27 8.95 -12.87
N SER A 45 -15.50 7.98 -13.36
CA SER A 45 -14.38 8.19 -14.27
C SER A 45 -14.89 8.24 -15.71
N TYR A 46 -14.37 9.18 -16.49
CA TYR A 46 -14.72 9.37 -17.89
C TYR A 46 -13.48 9.19 -18.76
N SER A 47 -13.70 8.80 -20.02
CA SER A 47 -12.65 8.69 -21.03
C SER A 47 -13.12 9.35 -22.32
N ARG A 48 -12.20 10.01 -23.02
CA ARG A 48 -12.46 10.67 -24.31
C ARG A 48 -12.17 9.67 -25.42
N VAL A 49 -13.19 9.31 -26.20
CA VAL A 49 -13.10 8.31 -27.27
C VAL A 49 -13.45 8.91 -28.62
N LEU A 50 -12.85 8.37 -29.67
CA LEU A 50 -13.20 8.66 -31.05
C LEU A 50 -14.10 7.53 -31.59
N ARG A 51 -15.42 7.78 -31.63
CA ARG A 51 -16.41 6.84 -32.18
C ARG A 51 -17.14 7.52 -33.33
N LYS A 52 -17.37 6.81 -34.43
CA LYS A 52 -18.05 7.35 -35.63
C LYS A 52 -17.44 8.68 -36.14
N SER A 53 -16.12 8.82 -36.00
CA SER A 53 -15.36 10.03 -36.37
C SER A 53 -15.71 11.29 -35.58
N SER A 54 -16.37 11.17 -34.43
CA SER A 54 -16.62 12.25 -33.48
C SER A 54 -16.00 11.93 -32.11
N GLU A 55 -15.46 12.95 -31.45
CA GLU A 55 -15.01 12.84 -30.07
C GLU A 55 -16.21 12.81 -29.13
N GLU A 56 -16.29 11.78 -28.30
CA GLU A 56 -17.32 11.58 -27.30
C GLU A 56 -16.69 11.35 -25.93
N LYS A 57 -17.32 11.87 -24.88
CA LYS A 57 -16.95 11.59 -23.49
C LYS A 57 -17.83 10.46 -22.97
N VAL A 58 -17.26 9.29 -22.73
CA VAL A 58 -17.97 8.10 -22.25
C VAL A 58 -17.52 7.75 -20.84
N LEU A 59 -18.37 7.02 -20.11
CA LEU A 59 -17.94 6.45 -18.84
C LEU A 59 -16.84 5.42 -19.08
N SER A 60 -15.80 5.41 -18.24
CA SER A 60 -14.69 4.45 -18.37
C SER A 60 -15.16 2.99 -18.37
N GLU A 61 -16.28 2.69 -17.70
CA GLU A 61 -16.91 1.36 -17.67
C GLU A 61 -17.51 0.92 -19.03
N GLN A 62 -17.73 1.86 -19.95
CA GLN A 62 -18.30 1.60 -21.28
C GLN A 62 -17.23 1.44 -22.37
N LEU A 63 -15.94 1.47 -22.00
CA LEU A 63 -14.84 1.17 -22.91
C LEU A 63 -14.87 -0.30 -23.30
N VAL A 64 -14.59 -0.58 -24.57
CA VAL A 64 -14.44 -1.94 -25.10
C VAL A 64 -13.14 -2.08 -25.89
N PRO A 65 -12.56 -3.29 -25.98
CA PRO A 65 -11.44 -3.54 -26.87
C PRO A 65 -11.73 -3.07 -28.30
N GLY A 66 -10.79 -2.35 -28.90
CA GLY A 66 -10.92 -1.72 -30.21
C GLY A 66 -11.38 -0.26 -30.19
N ASP A 67 -11.84 0.28 -29.06
CA ASP A 67 -12.10 1.72 -28.93
C ASP A 67 -10.81 2.53 -29.15
N ILE A 68 -10.94 3.68 -29.81
CA ILE A 68 -9.88 4.66 -29.93
C ILE A 68 -10.05 5.69 -28.81
N VAL A 69 -9.08 5.77 -27.91
CA VAL A 69 -9.09 6.69 -26.75
C VAL A 69 -8.04 7.78 -26.99
N LEU A 70 -8.42 9.03 -26.73
CA LEU A 70 -7.51 10.17 -26.70
C LEU A 70 -7.12 10.44 -25.26
N ILE A 71 -5.82 10.54 -24.99
CA ILE A 71 -5.27 10.82 -23.66
C ILE A 71 -4.39 12.06 -23.72
N GLU A 72 -4.46 12.90 -22.68
CA GLU A 72 -3.66 14.11 -22.54
C GLU A 72 -3.11 14.27 -21.13
N GLU A 73 -2.21 15.24 -20.94
CA GLU A 73 -1.61 15.56 -19.64
C GLU A 73 -2.65 15.65 -18.52
N GLY A 74 -2.39 14.94 -17.42
CA GLY A 74 -3.27 14.85 -16.26
C GLY A 74 -4.33 13.75 -16.35
N ASP A 75 -4.55 13.15 -17.52
CA ASP A 75 -5.50 12.05 -17.65
C ASP A 75 -5.03 10.78 -16.93
N ARG A 76 -5.98 10.11 -16.28
CA ARG A 76 -5.78 8.76 -15.75
C ARG A 76 -6.23 7.73 -16.78
N ILE A 77 -5.31 6.84 -17.13
CA ILE A 77 -5.54 5.84 -18.17
C ILE A 77 -6.46 4.75 -17.60
N SER A 78 -7.59 4.52 -18.27
CA SER A 78 -8.68 3.67 -17.78
C SER A 78 -8.67 2.24 -18.33
N ALA A 79 -7.88 1.96 -19.36
CA ALA A 79 -7.79 0.68 -20.04
C ALA A 79 -6.36 0.48 -20.57
N ASP A 80 -5.97 -0.77 -20.83
CA ASP A 80 -4.70 -1.02 -21.51
C ASP A 80 -4.86 -0.73 -23.00
N GLY A 81 -3.82 -0.20 -23.63
CA GLY A 81 -3.88 0.10 -25.05
C GLY A 81 -2.56 0.28 -25.76
N ARG A 82 -2.64 0.13 -27.08
CA ARG A 82 -1.53 0.32 -28.02
C ARG A 82 -1.58 1.74 -28.57
N LEU A 83 -0.49 2.47 -28.45
CA LEU A 83 -0.36 3.85 -28.94
C LEU A 83 -0.28 3.91 -30.46
N ILE A 84 -1.21 4.59 -31.11
CA ILE A 84 -1.21 4.77 -32.57
C ILE A 84 -0.72 6.15 -33.01
N LYS A 85 -0.71 7.11 -32.09
CA LYS A 85 -0.16 8.46 -32.30
C LYS A 85 0.31 9.03 -30.97
N THR A 86 1.47 9.65 -30.95
CA THR A 86 2.09 10.25 -29.77
C THR A 86 2.59 11.66 -30.08
N THR A 87 2.59 12.53 -29.07
CA THR A 87 3.20 13.86 -29.12
C THR A 87 3.80 14.12 -27.75
N ASP A 88 5.11 13.91 -27.66
CA ASP A 88 5.94 14.09 -26.44
C ASP A 88 5.33 13.44 -25.18
N LEU A 89 4.80 12.22 -25.34
CA LEU A 89 4.04 11.54 -24.30
C LEU A 89 4.99 11.00 -23.22
N GLN A 90 4.74 11.41 -21.97
CA GLN A 90 5.32 10.77 -20.79
C GLN A 90 4.22 10.23 -19.88
N VAL A 91 4.43 9.02 -19.34
CA VAL A 91 3.47 8.34 -18.48
C VAL A 91 4.12 7.94 -17.17
N ASN A 92 3.46 8.23 -16.05
CA ASN A 92 3.85 7.74 -14.73
C ASN A 92 3.22 6.36 -14.48
N GLN A 93 4.07 5.35 -14.40
CA GLN A 93 3.68 3.95 -14.20
C GLN A 93 3.86 3.45 -12.76
N SER A 94 3.96 4.33 -11.77
CA SER A 94 4.17 3.97 -10.35
C SER A 94 3.17 2.97 -9.81
N ALA A 95 1.93 2.97 -10.30
CA ALA A 95 0.90 2.00 -9.92
C ALA A 95 1.25 0.55 -10.29
N LEU A 96 2.14 0.34 -11.27
CA LEU A 96 2.57 -0.98 -11.76
C LEU A 96 4.01 -1.30 -11.39
N THR A 97 4.90 -0.30 -11.41
CA THR A 97 6.34 -0.49 -11.23
C THR A 97 6.85 -0.07 -9.85
N GLY A 98 6.06 0.71 -9.09
CA GLY A 98 6.49 1.35 -7.85
C GLY A 98 7.41 2.57 -8.05
N GLU A 99 7.87 2.83 -9.28
CA GLU A 99 8.77 3.94 -9.59
C GLU A 99 7.98 5.16 -10.07
N SER A 100 8.25 6.33 -9.48
CA SER A 100 7.47 7.57 -9.72
C SER A 100 7.98 8.41 -10.90
N ASN A 101 9.13 8.06 -11.48
CA ASN A 101 9.69 8.79 -12.61
C ASN A 101 8.86 8.52 -13.88
N PRO A 102 8.36 9.58 -14.55
CA PRO A 102 7.69 9.43 -15.84
C PRO A 102 8.62 8.80 -16.88
N ILE A 103 8.05 7.95 -17.72
CA ILE A 103 8.78 7.33 -18.83
C ILE A 103 8.20 7.79 -20.16
N TYR A 104 9.08 8.01 -21.14
CA TYR A 104 8.68 8.34 -22.50
C TYR A 104 7.98 7.17 -23.16
N LYS A 105 6.95 7.50 -23.95
CA LYS A 105 6.16 6.54 -24.71
C LYS A 105 6.03 7.01 -26.14
N ASP A 106 6.09 6.06 -27.07
CA ASP A 106 6.07 6.35 -28.49
C ASP A 106 5.23 5.34 -29.29
N SER A 107 4.62 5.79 -30.39
CA SER A 107 3.73 4.94 -31.19
C SER A 107 4.46 3.95 -32.12
N ASN A 108 5.78 4.07 -32.29
CA ASN A 108 6.56 3.22 -33.18
C ASN A 108 6.49 1.72 -32.81
N VAL A 109 6.82 0.88 -33.78
CA VAL A 109 6.90 -0.57 -33.57
C VAL A 109 8.03 -0.86 -32.60
N GLU A 110 7.72 -1.60 -31.54
CA GLU A 110 8.72 -2.09 -30.59
C GLU A 110 9.46 -3.26 -31.25
N ASN A 111 10.77 -3.10 -31.43
CA ASN A 111 11.61 -4.09 -32.11
C ASN A 111 12.42 -4.93 -31.12
N ASP A 112 12.47 -4.54 -29.85
CA ASP A 112 13.18 -5.27 -28.82
C ASP A 112 12.32 -6.39 -28.25
N GLN A 113 12.68 -7.64 -28.58
CA GLN A 113 11.98 -8.83 -28.08
C GLN A 113 12.33 -9.18 -26.63
N SER A 114 13.33 -8.52 -26.04
CA SER A 114 13.70 -8.75 -24.64
C SER A 114 12.79 -8.01 -23.65
N LYS A 115 12.09 -6.97 -24.11
CA LYS A 115 11.17 -6.17 -23.29
C LYS A 115 9.92 -6.97 -22.93
N THR A 116 9.53 -6.87 -21.67
CA THR A 116 8.21 -7.28 -21.21
C THR A 116 7.13 -6.32 -21.70
N LEU A 117 5.86 -6.74 -21.63
CA LEU A 117 4.73 -5.90 -22.04
C LEU A 117 4.76 -4.51 -21.39
N ILE A 118 5.06 -4.42 -20.08
CA ILE A 118 5.08 -3.17 -19.32
C ILE A 118 6.21 -2.23 -19.78
N GLU A 119 7.33 -2.80 -20.23
CA GLU A 119 8.50 -2.06 -20.71
C GLU A 119 8.35 -1.57 -22.16
N CYS A 120 7.38 -2.10 -22.92
CA CYS A 120 7.14 -1.65 -24.29
C CYS A 120 6.76 -0.16 -24.32
N ASP A 121 7.49 0.63 -25.12
CA ASP A 121 7.29 2.09 -25.18
C ASP A 121 5.99 2.47 -25.89
N ASN A 122 5.39 1.49 -26.57
CA ASN A 122 4.27 1.68 -27.46
C ASN A 122 2.94 1.18 -26.87
N MET A 123 2.96 0.88 -25.57
CA MET A 123 1.84 0.44 -24.76
C MET A 123 1.63 1.39 -23.57
N VAL A 124 0.37 1.55 -23.18
CA VAL A 124 -0.07 2.24 -21.96
C VAL A 124 -1.05 1.37 -21.20
N PHE A 125 -1.15 1.58 -19.89
CA PHE A 125 -1.82 0.64 -18.99
C PHE A 125 -2.86 1.30 -18.10
N ALA A 126 -3.90 0.55 -17.76
CA ALA A 126 -4.90 1.01 -16.82
C ALA A 126 -4.27 1.33 -15.45
N GLY A 127 -4.73 2.41 -14.81
CA GLY A 127 -4.27 2.82 -13.49
C GLY A 127 -3.05 3.74 -13.49
N THR A 128 -2.36 3.91 -14.62
CA THR A 128 -1.27 4.89 -14.80
C THR A 128 -1.80 6.28 -15.16
N THR A 129 -0.96 7.31 -15.10
CA THR A 129 -1.36 8.70 -15.37
C THR A 129 -0.44 9.32 -16.41
N VAL A 130 -0.99 10.13 -17.32
CA VAL A 130 -0.20 10.92 -18.28
C VAL A 130 0.44 12.09 -17.55
N SER A 131 1.78 12.13 -17.55
CA SER A 131 2.56 13.19 -16.91
C SER A 131 2.73 14.41 -17.78
N SER A 132 2.87 14.22 -19.10
CA SER A 132 2.98 15.29 -20.09
C SER A 132 2.66 14.77 -21.48
N GLY A 133 2.38 15.70 -22.40
CA GLY A 133 2.11 15.40 -23.80
C GLY A 133 0.72 14.85 -24.06
N SER A 134 0.53 14.27 -25.24
CA SER A 134 -0.75 13.69 -25.65
C SER A 134 -0.58 12.49 -26.57
N ALA A 135 -1.59 11.64 -26.61
CA ALA A 135 -1.59 10.49 -27.50
C ALA A 135 -2.98 9.99 -27.85
N THR A 136 -3.00 9.12 -28.86
CA THR A 136 -4.16 8.33 -29.25
C THR A 136 -3.79 6.86 -29.11
N MET A 137 -4.63 6.09 -28.43
CA MET A 137 -4.45 4.65 -28.21
C MET A 137 -5.64 3.85 -28.70
N VAL A 138 -5.41 2.61 -29.09
CA VAL A 138 -6.44 1.61 -29.31
C VAL A 138 -6.51 0.72 -28.07
N VAL A 139 -7.70 0.57 -27.49
CA VAL A 139 -7.92 -0.28 -26.32
C VAL A 139 -7.66 -1.74 -26.66
N THR A 140 -6.79 -2.39 -25.90
CA THR A 140 -6.46 -3.81 -26.06
C THR A 140 -7.09 -4.67 -24.97
N ALA A 141 -7.19 -4.17 -23.73
CA ALA A 141 -7.82 -4.87 -22.61
C ALA A 141 -8.54 -3.91 -21.67
N ILE A 142 -9.58 -4.40 -21.00
CA ILE A 142 -10.42 -3.64 -20.06
C ILE A 142 -10.67 -4.43 -18.76
N GLY A 143 -11.02 -3.73 -17.68
CA GLY A 143 -11.40 -4.35 -16.41
C GLY A 143 -10.33 -5.31 -15.87
N MET A 144 -10.74 -6.50 -15.43
CA MET A 144 -9.84 -7.51 -14.85
C MET A 144 -8.86 -8.14 -15.86
N GLN A 145 -9.04 -7.91 -17.16
CA GLN A 145 -8.11 -8.39 -18.19
C GLN A 145 -6.90 -7.46 -18.37
N THR A 146 -6.96 -6.22 -17.88
CA THR A 146 -5.82 -5.28 -17.88
C THR A 146 -4.69 -5.79 -16.99
N GLN A 147 -3.46 -5.30 -17.19
CA GLN A 147 -2.32 -5.63 -16.31
C GLN A 147 -2.63 -5.27 -14.85
N PHE A 148 -3.17 -4.07 -14.62
CA PHE A 148 -3.59 -3.64 -13.28
C PHE A 148 -4.73 -4.51 -12.73
N GLY A 149 -5.69 -4.89 -13.58
CA GLY A 149 -6.79 -5.78 -13.23
C GLY A 149 -6.32 -7.18 -12.82
N GLN A 150 -5.33 -7.74 -13.50
CA GLN A 150 -4.73 -9.03 -13.15
C GLN A 150 -4.00 -8.97 -11.80
N ILE A 151 -3.28 -7.87 -11.51
CA ILE A 151 -2.67 -7.63 -10.19
C ILE A 151 -3.76 -7.52 -9.10
N ALA A 152 -4.86 -6.81 -9.40
CA ALA A 152 -5.98 -6.68 -8.48
C ALA A 152 -6.67 -8.03 -8.20
N ASP A 153 -6.83 -8.88 -9.22
CA ASP A 153 -7.42 -10.21 -9.07
C ASP A 153 -6.53 -11.13 -8.22
N LEU A 154 -5.21 -11.14 -8.48
CA LEU A 154 -4.25 -11.90 -7.67
C LEU A 154 -4.26 -11.47 -6.19
N THR A 155 -4.44 -10.18 -5.91
CA THR A 155 -4.48 -9.67 -4.53
C THR A 155 -5.83 -9.90 -3.84
N GLN A 156 -6.95 -9.84 -4.56
CA GLN A 156 -8.29 -10.12 -4.02
C GLN A 156 -8.57 -11.61 -3.84
N GLY A 157 -8.02 -12.45 -4.72
CA GLY A 157 -8.16 -13.91 -4.68
C GLY A 157 -7.42 -14.59 -3.53
N MET A 158 -6.53 -13.87 -2.83
CA MET A 158 -5.85 -14.40 -1.64
C MET A 158 -6.83 -14.55 -0.47
N LYS A 159 -7.20 -15.81 -0.19
CA LYS A 159 -7.97 -16.15 1.01
C LYS A 159 -7.19 -15.74 2.26
N SER A 160 -7.88 -15.13 3.22
CA SER A 160 -7.29 -14.84 4.53
C SER A 160 -6.88 -16.16 5.20
N GLU A 161 -5.59 -16.42 5.31
CA GLU A 161 -5.10 -17.52 6.13
C GLU A 161 -5.31 -17.23 7.62
N LYS A 162 -5.50 -18.30 8.40
CA LYS A 162 -5.52 -18.22 9.86
C LYS A 162 -4.14 -17.85 10.39
N SER A 163 -4.09 -16.91 11.34
CA SER A 163 -2.83 -16.53 11.99
C SER A 163 -2.22 -17.70 12.79
N PRO A 164 -0.91 -17.71 13.08
CA PRO A 164 -0.32 -18.80 13.85
C PRO A 164 -0.99 -18.98 15.23
N LEU A 165 -1.32 -17.89 15.94
CA LEU A 165 -2.10 -17.96 17.19
C LEU A 165 -3.49 -18.57 17.00
N GLN A 166 -4.20 -18.24 15.93
CA GLN A 166 -5.49 -18.87 15.63
C GLN A 166 -5.33 -20.38 15.39
N ARG A 167 -4.27 -20.80 14.69
CA ARG A 167 -3.96 -22.23 14.49
C ARG A 167 -3.66 -22.93 15.80
N GLU A 168 -2.91 -22.30 16.71
CA GLU A 168 -2.63 -22.85 18.03
C GLU A 168 -3.86 -22.90 18.93
N LEU A 169 -4.70 -21.86 18.93
CA LEU A 169 -5.97 -21.88 19.64
C LEU A 169 -6.90 -22.98 19.11
N ASP A 170 -7.00 -23.16 17.79
CA ASP A 170 -7.79 -24.25 17.20
C ASP A 170 -7.28 -25.63 17.64
N ARG A 171 -5.94 -25.81 17.70
CA ARG A 171 -5.32 -27.05 18.19
C ARG A 171 -5.65 -27.29 19.67
N LEU A 172 -5.50 -26.27 20.51
CA LEU A 172 -5.80 -26.34 21.93
C LEU A 172 -7.29 -26.61 22.17
N THR A 173 -8.18 -25.89 21.50
CA THR A 173 -9.63 -26.11 21.58
C THR A 173 -10.01 -27.52 21.15
N LYS A 174 -9.38 -28.05 20.09
CA LYS A 174 -9.62 -29.43 19.64
C LYS A 174 -9.13 -30.46 20.66
N GLN A 175 -7.93 -30.27 21.22
CA GLN A 175 -7.38 -31.14 22.26
C GLN A 175 -8.26 -31.16 23.51
N ILE A 176 -8.62 -29.99 24.02
CA ILE A 176 -9.50 -29.84 25.19
C ILE A 176 -10.86 -30.47 24.91
N SER A 177 -11.46 -30.22 23.74
CA SER A 177 -12.76 -30.81 23.38
C SER A 177 -12.72 -32.34 23.38
N ILE A 178 -11.65 -32.94 22.83
CA ILE A 178 -11.47 -34.41 22.83
C ILE A 178 -11.34 -34.93 24.26
N ILE A 179 -10.54 -34.26 25.11
CA ILE A 179 -10.38 -34.64 26.52
C ILE A 179 -11.72 -34.53 27.25
N SER A 180 -12.42 -33.40 27.14
CA SER A 180 -13.71 -33.15 27.80
C SER A 180 -14.75 -34.19 27.42
N ILE A 181 -14.89 -34.51 26.11
CA ILE A 181 -15.84 -35.52 25.64
C ILE A 181 -15.46 -36.91 26.16
N THR A 182 -14.17 -37.28 26.11
CA THR A 182 -13.70 -38.59 26.58
C THR A 182 -14.00 -38.76 28.07
N VAL A 183 -13.66 -37.75 28.87
CA VAL A 183 -13.94 -37.74 30.32
C VAL A 183 -15.45 -37.77 30.56
N GLY A 184 -16.24 -36.97 29.84
CA GLY A 184 -17.70 -36.96 29.93
C GLY A 184 -18.32 -38.32 29.65
N ILE A 185 -17.87 -39.03 28.60
CA ILE A 185 -18.33 -40.38 28.28
C ILE A 185 -17.94 -41.37 29.38
N ILE A 186 -16.71 -41.32 29.90
CA ILE A 186 -16.26 -42.19 30.98
C ILE A 186 -17.15 -41.99 32.23
N PHE A 187 -17.39 -40.75 32.63
CA PHE A 187 -18.25 -40.44 33.78
C PHE A 187 -19.73 -40.80 33.54
N PHE A 188 -20.22 -40.63 32.31
CA PHE A 188 -21.57 -41.08 31.94
C PHE A 188 -21.74 -42.59 32.13
N LEU A 189 -20.79 -43.37 31.63
CA LEU A 189 -20.79 -44.83 31.76
C LEU A 189 -20.61 -45.25 33.23
N ALA A 190 -19.71 -44.60 33.97
CA ALA A 190 -19.51 -44.87 35.38
C ALA A 190 -20.78 -44.59 36.21
N ALA A 191 -21.41 -43.45 36.02
CA ALA A 191 -22.64 -43.08 36.71
C ALA A 191 -23.80 -44.04 36.39
N THR A 192 -23.91 -44.48 35.13
CA THR A 192 -24.98 -45.38 34.68
C THR A 192 -24.76 -46.82 35.14
N PHE A 193 -23.55 -47.35 35.01
CA PHE A 193 -23.28 -48.78 35.25
C PHE A 193 -22.78 -49.10 36.66
N PHE A 194 -21.93 -48.24 37.24
CA PHE A 194 -21.35 -48.49 38.57
C PHE A 194 -22.18 -47.86 39.69
N VAL A 195 -22.60 -46.60 39.53
CA VAL A 195 -23.41 -45.89 40.53
C VAL A 195 -24.91 -46.23 40.42
N LYS A 196 -25.35 -46.70 39.25
CA LYS A 196 -26.75 -47.05 38.92
C LYS A 196 -27.72 -45.87 39.00
N GLU A 197 -27.25 -44.66 38.70
CA GLU A 197 -28.11 -43.49 38.55
C GLU A 197 -28.98 -43.61 37.28
N PRO A 198 -30.19 -43.02 37.27
CA PRO A 198 -31.02 -42.94 36.07
C PRO A 198 -30.25 -42.29 34.91
N VAL A 199 -30.40 -42.85 33.71
CA VAL A 199 -29.69 -42.40 32.48
C VAL A 199 -29.83 -40.88 32.26
N SER A 200 -30.99 -40.29 32.58
CA SER A 200 -31.23 -38.86 32.49
C SER A 200 -30.32 -38.04 33.42
N LYS A 201 -30.15 -38.48 34.67
CA LYS A 201 -29.25 -37.82 35.64
C LYS A 201 -27.79 -38.03 35.29
N SER A 202 -27.40 -39.24 34.89
CA SER A 202 -26.05 -39.53 34.41
C SER A 202 -25.67 -38.67 33.21
N PHE A 203 -26.61 -38.45 32.28
CA PHE A 203 -26.42 -37.58 31.12
C PHE A 203 -26.23 -36.11 31.50
N ILE A 204 -27.07 -35.59 32.40
CA ILE A 204 -26.94 -34.22 32.91
C ILE A 204 -25.58 -34.04 33.64
N PHE A 205 -25.17 -35.03 34.42
CA PHE A 205 -23.88 -35.02 35.11
C PHE A 205 -22.70 -35.00 34.14
N ALA A 206 -22.71 -35.88 33.13
CA ALA A 206 -21.68 -35.92 32.10
C ALA A 206 -21.60 -34.62 31.29
N LEU A 207 -22.74 -34.00 30.99
CA LEU A 207 -22.80 -32.70 30.33
C LEU A 207 -22.18 -31.60 31.21
N GLY A 208 -22.52 -31.57 32.50
CA GLY A 208 -21.92 -30.64 33.46
C GLY A 208 -20.40 -30.79 33.54
N MET A 209 -19.90 -32.03 33.52
CA MET A 209 -18.46 -32.31 33.46
C MET A 209 -17.83 -31.78 32.17
N ILE A 210 -18.43 -32.03 31.00
CA ILE A 210 -17.92 -31.53 29.71
C ILE A 210 -17.81 -30.00 29.72
N VAL A 211 -18.88 -29.31 30.16
CA VAL A 211 -18.92 -27.83 30.22
C VAL A 211 -17.87 -27.29 31.19
N ALA A 212 -17.67 -27.93 32.35
CA ALA A 212 -16.69 -27.50 33.34
C ALA A 212 -15.23 -27.53 32.82
N PHE A 213 -14.93 -28.36 31.82
CA PHE A 213 -13.60 -28.42 31.19
C PHE A 213 -13.42 -27.45 30.01
N ILE A 214 -14.47 -26.78 29.54
CA ILE A 214 -14.35 -25.81 28.44
C ILE A 214 -13.82 -24.48 29.01
N PRO A 215 -12.68 -23.97 28.52
CA PRO A 215 -12.09 -22.74 29.04
C PRO A 215 -12.79 -21.52 28.43
N GLU A 216 -13.95 -21.17 28.99
CA GLU A 216 -14.77 -20.04 28.52
C GLU A 216 -14.02 -18.69 28.56
N GLY A 217 -13.05 -18.55 29.47
CA GLY A 217 -12.24 -17.34 29.62
C GLY A 217 -11.08 -17.18 28.63
N LEU A 218 -10.69 -18.23 27.89
CA LEU A 218 -9.48 -18.20 27.06
C LEU A 218 -9.56 -17.16 25.94
N LEU A 219 -10.64 -17.17 25.15
CA LEU A 219 -10.81 -16.26 24.01
C LEU A 219 -10.85 -14.78 24.45
N PRO A 220 -11.65 -14.38 25.48
CA PRO A 220 -11.64 -13.02 26.00
C PRO A 220 -10.27 -12.56 26.49
N THR A 221 -9.54 -13.41 27.24
CA THR A 221 -8.21 -13.06 27.75
C THR A 221 -7.20 -12.83 26.63
N VAL A 222 -7.19 -13.69 25.61
CA VAL A 222 -6.31 -13.52 24.45
C VAL A 222 -6.64 -12.25 23.68
N THR A 223 -7.94 -11.99 23.44
CA THR A 223 -8.40 -10.79 22.73
C THR A 223 -8.01 -9.52 23.48
N LEU A 224 -8.19 -9.49 24.80
CA LEU A 224 -7.82 -8.35 25.64
C LEU A 224 -6.30 -8.11 25.62
N SER A 225 -5.51 -9.18 25.75
CA SER A 225 -4.05 -9.11 25.68
C SER A 225 -3.57 -8.51 24.34
N LEU A 226 -4.16 -8.97 23.23
CA LEU A 226 -3.83 -8.50 21.88
C LEU A 226 -4.26 -7.04 21.66
N ALA A 227 -5.42 -6.64 22.20
CA ALA A 227 -5.88 -5.26 22.16
C ALA A 227 -4.93 -4.32 22.93
N MET A 228 -4.45 -4.73 24.10
CA MET A 228 -3.44 -3.98 24.85
C MET A 228 -2.13 -3.85 24.06
N ALA A 229 -1.71 -4.89 23.35
CA ALA A 229 -0.51 -4.85 22.50
C ALA A 229 -0.69 -3.90 21.30
N VAL A 230 -1.85 -3.92 20.64
CA VAL A 230 -2.19 -2.97 19.56
C VAL A 230 -2.18 -1.53 20.08
N GLN A 231 -2.74 -1.29 21.27
CA GLN A 231 -2.73 0.05 21.87
C GLN A 231 -1.31 0.53 22.17
N ARG A 232 -0.39 -0.35 22.59
CA ARG A 232 1.02 -0.01 22.76
C ARG A 232 1.70 0.33 21.44
N MET A 233 1.46 -0.44 20.38
CA MET A 233 2.01 -0.13 19.05
C MET A 233 1.48 1.17 18.45
N ALA A 234 0.19 1.46 18.64
CA ALA A 234 -0.39 2.71 18.16
C ALA A 234 0.24 3.95 18.83
N LYS A 235 0.66 3.83 20.10
CA LYS A 235 1.42 4.90 20.80
C LYS A 235 2.80 5.13 20.19
N GLU A 236 3.38 4.12 19.58
CA GLU A 236 4.64 4.17 18.82
C GLU A 236 4.41 4.42 17.32
N HIS A 237 3.29 5.07 16.95
CA HIS A 237 2.92 5.41 15.57
C HIS A 237 2.73 4.22 14.61
N ALA A 238 2.64 2.98 15.12
CA ALA A 238 2.38 1.78 14.32
C ALA A 238 0.88 1.39 14.40
N LEU A 239 0.11 1.77 13.38
CA LEU A 239 -1.33 1.48 13.32
C LEU A 239 -1.61 0.06 12.83
N VAL A 240 -2.25 -0.75 13.67
CA VAL A 240 -2.61 -2.13 13.36
C VAL A 240 -4.09 -2.24 12.98
N LYS A 241 -4.39 -2.63 11.74
CA LYS A 241 -5.78 -2.79 11.25
C LYS A 241 -6.44 -4.10 11.69
N LYS A 242 -5.66 -5.18 11.89
CA LYS A 242 -6.14 -6.50 12.32
C LYS A 242 -5.38 -6.94 13.56
N LEU A 243 -6.08 -7.25 14.65
CA LEU A 243 -5.45 -7.65 15.92
C LEU A 243 -4.44 -8.80 15.73
N SER A 244 -4.75 -9.78 14.88
CA SER A 244 -3.88 -10.93 14.58
C SER A 244 -2.53 -10.57 13.94
N SER A 245 -2.39 -9.38 13.34
CA SER A 245 -1.14 -8.94 12.70
C SER A 245 -0.02 -8.71 13.72
N VAL A 246 -0.35 -8.36 14.96
CA VAL A 246 0.62 -8.19 16.05
C VAL A 246 1.41 -9.46 16.31
N GLU A 247 0.71 -10.57 16.40
CA GLU A 247 1.31 -11.88 16.64
C GLU A 247 2.04 -12.38 15.40
N THR A 248 1.45 -12.17 14.22
CA THR A 248 2.09 -12.53 12.94
C THR A 248 3.47 -11.85 12.81
N LEU A 249 3.59 -10.58 13.19
CA LEU A 249 4.86 -9.85 13.18
C LEU A 249 5.87 -10.48 14.16
N GLY A 250 5.43 -10.86 15.35
CA GLY A 250 6.29 -11.53 16.34
C GLY A 250 6.78 -12.93 15.91
N ALA A 251 6.00 -13.61 15.07
CA ALA A 251 6.33 -14.93 14.51
C ALA A 251 6.99 -14.85 13.12
N THR A 252 7.27 -13.65 12.61
CA THR A 252 7.83 -13.47 11.26
C THR A 252 9.29 -13.91 11.22
N SER A 253 9.61 -14.82 10.29
CA SER A 253 10.98 -15.30 10.06
C SER A 253 11.64 -14.70 8.81
N VAL A 254 10.85 -14.17 7.89
CA VAL A 254 11.33 -13.57 6.63
C VAL A 254 10.56 -12.27 6.40
N ILE A 255 11.29 -11.17 6.19
CA ILE A 255 10.73 -9.88 5.82
C ILE A 255 11.04 -9.64 4.34
N CYS A 256 10.00 -9.60 3.52
CA CYS A 256 10.08 -9.13 2.14
C CYS A 256 9.72 -7.65 2.14
N SER A 257 10.71 -6.79 1.88
CA SER A 257 10.52 -5.34 1.85
C SER A 257 10.57 -4.84 0.41
N ASP A 258 9.68 -3.91 0.08
CA ASP A 258 9.86 -3.08 -1.09
C ASP A 258 11.05 -2.11 -0.86
N LYS A 259 11.67 -1.64 -1.93
CA LYS A 259 12.78 -0.69 -1.89
C LYS A 259 12.26 0.74 -1.82
N THR A 260 11.52 1.17 -2.85
CA THR A 260 11.15 2.56 -3.06
C THR A 260 10.03 2.96 -2.11
N GLY A 261 10.25 4.00 -1.30
CA GLY A 261 9.24 4.48 -0.33
C GLY A 261 9.05 3.60 0.91
N THR A 262 9.81 2.49 1.03
CA THR A 262 9.83 1.63 2.22
C THR A 262 11.21 1.58 2.86
N LEU A 263 12.24 1.16 2.11
CA LEU A 263 13.64 1.25 2.58
C LEU A 263 14.27 2.61 2.26
N THR A 264 13.86 3.21 1.14
CA THR A 264 14.30 4.55 0.72
C THR A 264 13.21 5.57 0.99
N GLN A 265 13.59 6.85 1.12
CA GLN A 265 12.64 7.95 1.32
C GLN A 265 11.81 8.29 0.06
N ASN A 266 12.09 7.64 -1.09
CA ASN A 266 11.53 8.03 -2.39
C ASN A 266 11.77 9.52 -2.74
N GLU A 267 12.90 10.06 -2.27
CA GLU A 267 13.32 11.45 -2.50
C GLU A 267 14.69 11.45 -3.18
N MET A 268 14.75 12.01 -4.39
CA MET A 268 16.00 12.08 -5.15
C MET A 268 17.01 12.94 -4.40
N THR A 269 18.19 12.38 -4.11
CA THR A 269 19.21 13.04 -3.27
C THR A 269 20.58 12.93 -3.92
N VAL A 270 21.31 14.05 -4.01
CA VAL A 270 22.72 14.03 -4.43
C VAL A 270 23.56 13.32 -3.37
N ASN A 271 24.29 12.29 -3.77
CA ASN A 271 25.13 11.49 -2.87
C ASN A 271 26.63 11.75 -3.07
N HIS A 272 27.07 11.96 -4.32
CA HIS A 272 28.48 12.22 -4.64
C HIS A 272 28.62 13.35 -5.65
N LEU A 273 29.73 14.10 -5.55
CA LEU A 273 30.18 15.07 -6.55
C LEU A 273 31.53 14.64 -7.08
N TRP A 274 31.78 14.89 -8.36
CA TRP A 274 33.07 14.65 -8.98
C TRP A 274 33.57 15.93 -9.65
N GLN A 275 34.79 16.34 -9.32
CA GLN A 275 35.37 17.58 -9.82
C GLN A 275 36.89 17.45 -9.91
N ASN A 276 37.48 17.75 -11.08
CA ASN A 276 38.94 17.68 -11.33
C ASN A 276 39.63 16.41 -10.78
N GLY A 277 39.02 15.23 -10.99
CA GLY A 277 39.58 13.96 -10.51
C GLY A 277 39.39 13.68 -9.02
N LYS A 278 38.72 14.57 -8.28
CA LYS A 278 38.40 14.42 -6.86
C LYS A 278 36.94 14.04 -6.69
N SER A 279 36.68 13.14 -5.75
CA SER A 279 35.34 12.73 -5.33
C SER A 279 34.99 13.33 -3.98
N TYR A 280 33.78 13.84 -3.87
CA TYR A 280 33.22 14.42 -2.64
C TYR A 280 31.95 13.67 -2.29
N GLN A 281 31.73 13.41 -1.01
CA GLN A 281 30.50 12.77 -0.52
C GLN A 281 29.55 13.84 0.02
N VAL A 282 28.26 13.71 -0.28
CA VAL A 282 27.21 14.59 0.22
C VAL A 282 26.38 13.81 1.24
N THR A 283 26.30 14.31 2.47
CA THR A 283 25.53 13.67 3.55
C THR A 283 24.12 14.24 3.66
N GLY A 284 23.30 13.58 4.49
CA GLY A 284 21.88 13.89 4.65
C GLY A 284 21.02 13.32 3.53
N LEU A 285 19.78 12.97 3.87
CA LEU A 285 18.84 12.32 2.97
C LEU A 285 17.64 13.23 2.73
N GLY A 286 17.06 13.10 1.53
CA GLY A 286 15.81 13.74 1.20
C GLY A 286 15.93 15.22 0.87
N TYR A 287 14.79 15.91 0.93
CA TYR A 287 14.67 17.30 0.53
C TYR A 287 14.93 18.32 1.64
N ALA A 288 15.20 17.87 2.87
CA ALA A 288 15.65 18.75 3.92
C ALA A 288 17.09 19.23 3.63
N PRO A 289 17.42 20.53 3.79
CA PRO A 289 18.76 21.08 3.60
C PRO A 289 19.68 20.75 4.80
N GLU A 290 19.60 19.52 5.31
CA GLU A 290 20.41 19.01 6.39
C GLU A 290 21.49 18.09 5.81
N GLY A 291 22.75 18.40 6.08
CA GLY A 291 23.87 17.63 5.54
C GLY A 291 25.11 18.49 5.34
N GLN A 292 26.18 17.83 4.94
CA GLN A 292 27.50 18.40 4.74
C GLN A 292 28.13 17.78 3.51
N ILE A 293 29.06 18.52 2.89
CA ILE A 293 29.90 17.97 1.83
C ILE A 293 31.22 17.56 2.47
N LEU A 294 31.63 16.32 2.24
CA LEU A 294 32.83 15.72 2.80
C LEU A 294 33.87 15.49 1.69
N PHE A 295 35.13 15.75 2.01
CA PHE A 295 36.27 15.34 1.20
C PHE A 295 37.21 14.52 2.08
N GLU A 296 37.48 13.27 1.70
CA GLU A 296 38.32 12.35 2.48
C GLU A 296 37.87 12.18 3.94
N GLY A 297 36.57 12.39 4.23
CA GLY A 297 35.97 12.29 5.56
C GLY A 297 35.83 13.63 6.30
N ASP A 298 36.49 14.69 5.84
CA ASP A 298 36.44 16.01 6.47
C ASP A 298 35.37 16.91 5.86
N ASN A 299 34.62 17.62 6.70
CA ASN A 299 33.61 18.58 6.26
C ASN A 299 34.27 19.78 5.58
N ILE A 300 33.70 20.19 4.44
CA ILE A 300 34.20 21.29 3.64
C ILE A 300 33.24 22.47 3.73
N CYS A 301 33.74 23.59 4.26
CA CYS A 301 33.02 24.85 4.23
C CYS A 301 33.54 25.71 3.06
N PHE A 302 32.62 26.19 2.23
CA PHE A 302 32.95 27.12 1.15
C PHE A 302 33.21 28.50 1.76
N GLY A 303 34.43 29.02 1.57
CA GLY A 303 34.90 30.25 2.22
C GLY A 303 36.42 30.40 2.24
N ASN A 304 37.17 29.30 2.17
CA ASN A 304 38.63 29.31 1.99
C ASN A 304 39.00 29.03 0.52
N SER A 305 39.89 29.87 -0.01
CA SER A 305 40.19 30.11 -1.43
C SER A 305 40.71 28.94 -2.29
N ASP A 306 40.83 27.72 -1.75
CA ASP A 306 41.43 26.58 -2.47
C ASP A 306 40.43 25.71 -3.25
N ARG A 307 39.12 26.01 -3.23
CA ARG A 307 38.08 25.13 -3.83
C ARG A 307 37.03 25.85 -4.67
N GLY A 308 37.39 26.98 -5.28
CA GLY A 308 36.47 27.80 -6.08
C GLY A 308 35.82 27.05 -7.26
N ASP A 309 36.45 26.00 -7.79
CA ASP A 309 35.86 25.24 -8.90
C ASP A 309 34.73 24.29 -8.47
N LEU A 310 34.80 23.71 -7.27
CA LEU A 310 33.67 22.93 -6.72
C LEU A 310 32.49 23.85 -6.39
N GLU A 311 32.78 25.03 -5.86
CA GLU A 311 31.75 26.05 -5.60
C GLU A 311 31.03 26.43 -6.90
N LYS A 312 31.78 26.70 -7.98
CA LYS A 312 31.21 26.96 -9.31
C LYS A 312 30.32 25.82 -9.78
N LEU A 313 30.77 24.56 -9.67
CA LEU A 313 29.99 23.40 -10.07
C LEU A 313 28.62 23.37 -9.37
N ILE A 314 28.61 23.55 -8.04
CA ILE A 314 27.37 23.53 -7.25
C ILE A 314 26.48 24.73 -7.61
N ARG A 315 27.05 25.95 -7.70
CA ARG A 315 26.30 27.16 -8.04
C ARG A 315 25.63 27.05 -9.41
N PHE A 316 26.37 26.61 -10.43
CA PHE A 316 25.85 26.48 -11.79
C PHE A 316 24.86 25.31 -11.93
N ALA A 317 25.05 24.21 -11.20
CA ALA A 317 24.07 23.12 -11.16
C ALA A 317 22.70 23.61 -10.68
N HIS A 318 22.65 24.41 -9.60
CA HIS A 318 21.40 25.04 -9.17
C HIS A 318 20.85 26.07 -10.17
N LEU A 319 21.71 26.91 -10.77
CA LEU A 319 21.22 27.96 -11.69
C LEU A 319 20.61 27.39 -12.98
N CYS A 320 21.04 26.19 -13.37
CA CYS A 320 20.54 25.43 -14.51
C CYS A 320 19.37 24.50 -14.14
N SER A 321 18.69 24.75 -13.01
CA SER A 321 17.53 23.99 -12.54
C SER A 321 16.28 24.89 -12.52
N ASN A 322 15.12 24.32 -12.81
CA ASN A 322 13.81 24.98 -12.79
C ASN A 322 12.95 24.54 -11.61
N ALA A 323 13.27 23.40 -11.01
CA ALA A 323 12.54 22.90 -9.86
C ALA A 323 12.68 23.81 -8.63
N GLN A 324 11.72 23.69 -7.71
CA GLN A 324 11.70 24.37 -6.42
C GLN A 324 11.40 23.38 -5.32
N VAL A 325 12.09 23.52 -4.19
CA VAL A 325 11.84 22.77 -2.97
C VAL A 325 11.10 23.69 -2.02
N LEU A 326 9.88 23.31 -1.66
CA LEU A 326 9.03 24.04 -0.73
C LEU A 326 9.20 23.46 0.68
N PRO A 327 9.52 24.28 1.69
CA PRO A 327 9.59 23.82 3.06
C PRO A 327 8.20 23.43 3.60
N PRO A 328 8.16 22.63 4.69
CA PRO A 328 6.92 22.34 5.40
C PRO A 328 6.15 23.62 5.78
N ASN A 329 4.82 23.56 5.72
CA ASN A 329 3.91 24.64 6.10
C ASN A 329 2.74 24.07 6.94
N ASP A 330 1.82 24.93 7.39
CA ASP A 330 0.69 24.50 8.25
C ASP A 330 -0.18 23.39 7.60
N ASP A 331 -0.22 23.33 6.27
CA ASP A 331 -0.97 22.33 5.51
C ASP A 331 -0.16 21.06 5.17
N ARG A 332 1.18 21.12 5.23
CA ARG A 332 2.08 20.04 4.81
C ARG A 332 3.25 19.89 5.77
N SER A 333 3.34 18.75 6.44
CA SER A 333 4.39 18.43 7.40
C SER A 333 5.74 18.07 6.78
N THR A 334 5.84 17.91 5.46
CA THR A 334 7.07 17.47 4.76
C THR A 334 7.44 18.45 3.64
N TYR A 335 8.72 18.42 3.25
CA TYR A 335 9.20 19.13 2.06
C TYR A 335 8.45 18.63 0.83
N THR A 336 8.14 19.54 -0.11
CA THR A 336 7.51 19.18 -1.38
C THR A 336 8.24 19.78 -2.55
N VAL A 337 8.28 19.04 -3.66
CA VAL A 337 8.95 19.47 -4.89
C VAL A 337 7.93 20.02 -5.88
N LEU A 338 8.24 21.16 -6.47
CA LEU A 338 7.62 21.65 -7.70
C LEU A 338 8.63 21.49 -8.84
N GLY A 339 8.29 20.73 -9.88
CA GLY A 339 9.20 20.42 -10.99
C GLY A 339 9.84 19.04 -10.87
N ASP A 340 10.95 18.82 -11.59
CA ASP A 340 11.61 17.52 -11.66
C ASP A 340 12.38 17.19 -10.37
N PRO A 341 12.24 15.96 -9.79
CA PRO A 341 12.99 15.53 -8.61
C PRO A 341 14.51 15.61 -8.74
N THR A 342 15.05 15.37 -9.93
CA THR A 342 16.50 15.43 -10.22
C THR A 342 16.99 16.87 -10.17
N GLU A 343 16.21 17.80 -10.70
CA GLU A 343 16.51 19.23 -10.59
C GLU A 343 16.36 19.74 -9.16
N ALA A 344 15.35 19.25 -8.44
CA ALA A 344 15.05 19.68 -7.08
C ALA A 344 16.17 19.33 -6.09
N CYS A 345 16.80 18.17 -6.27
CA CYS A 345 17.89 17.75 -5.39
C CYS A 345 19.14 18.65 -5.51
N LEU A 346 19.31 19.36 -6.63
CA LEU A 346 20.38 20.35 -6.82
C LEU A 346 20.15 21.63 -5.99
N ASN A 347 18.90 21.98 -5.71
CA ASN A 347 18.59 23.09 -4.80
C ASN A 347 19.03 22.76 -3.38
N VAL A 348 18.71 21.54 -2.93
CA VAL A 348 19.10 21.04 -1.61
C VAL A 348 20.63 20.94 -1.50
N LEU A 349 21.30 20.49 -2.57
CA LEU A 349 22.77 20.45 -2.61
C LEU A 349 23.38 21.84 -2.38
N LEU A 350 22.84 22.88 -3.02
CA LEU A 350 23.31 24.25 -2.85
C LEU A 350 23.15 24.70 -1.39
N GLU A 351 22.00 24.45 -0.76
CA GLU A 351 21.78 24.83 0.64
C GLU A 351 22.67 24.03 1.60
N LYS A 352 22.90 22.72 1.34
CA LYS A 352 23.87 21.90 2.09
C LYS A 352 25.32 22.39 1.96
N SER A 353 25.64 23.12 0.89
CA SER A 353 26.94 23.78 0.73
C SER A 353 27.06 25.09 1.54
N GLY A 354 25.99 25.53 2.21
CA GLY A 354 25.94 26.77 2.98
C GLY A 354 25.65 28.02 2.13
N ILE A 355 25.34 27.85 0.85
CA ILE A 355 25.00 28.96 -0.06
C ILE A 355 23.49 29.14 -0.10
N ASN A 356 23.02 30.37 0.17
CA ASN A 356 21.60 30.67 0.09
C ASN A 356 21.11 30.73 -1.37
N ILE A 357 19.96 30.12 -1.67
CA ILE A 357 19.35 30.10 -3.00
C ILE A 357 19.13 31.52 -3.57
N GLN A 358 18.60 32.44 -2.75
CA GLN A 358 18.31 33.81 -3.19
C GLN A 358 19.59 34.60 -3.48
N GLU A 359 20.65 34.36 -2.69
CA GLU A 359 21.96 34.95 -2.96
C GLU A 359 22.56 34.41 -4.25
N ASN A 360 22.45 33.10 -4.51
CA ASN A 360 22.97 32.49 -5.74
C ASN A 360 22.23 32.99 -6.99
N ARG A 361 20.91 33.22 -6.91
CA ARG A 361 20.13 33.84 -8.00
C ARG A 361 20.55 35.28 -8.27
N LYS A 362 20.97 36.04 -7.25
CA LYS A 362 21.52 37.39 -7.41
C LYS A 362 22.95 37.38 -7.97
N PHE A 363 23.75 36.37 -7.62
CA PHE A 363 25.11 36.21 -8.12
C PHE A 363 25.16 36.06 -9.65
N ALA A 364 24.21 35.32 -10.23
CA ALA A 364 24.09 35.18 -11.69
C ALA A 364 22.60 35.21 -12.09
N PRO A 365 22.04 36.41 -12.39
CA PRO A 365 20.63 36.53 -12.75
C PRO A 365 20.35 35.86 -14.10
N ARG A 366 19.27 35.05 -14.14
CA ARG A 366 18.83 34.38 -15.37
C ARG A 366 18.30 35.41 -16.36
N LEU A 367 18.99 35.57 -17.50
CA LEU A 367 18.58 36.46 -18.59
C LEU A 367 17.73 35.75 -19.65
N LYS A 368 18.06 34.49 -19.93
CA LYS A 368 17.39 33.64 -20.91
C LYS A 368 17.56 32.18 -20.51
N GLU A 369 16.60 31.36 -20.91
CA GLU A 369 16.60 29.92 -20.72
C GLU A 369 16.46 29.22 -22.07
N LEU A 370 17.12 28.08 -22.21
CA LEU A 370 16.96 27.16 -23.32
C LEU A 370 16.61 25.81 -22.69
N PRO A 371 15.34 25.39 -22.77
CA PRO A 371 14.88 24.15 -22.16
C PRO A 371 15.46 22.92 -22.85
#